data_AF-A0A061RKK3-F1
#
_entry.id   AF-A0A061RKK3-F1
#
_cell.length_a   1.000
_cell.length_b   1.000
_cell.length_c   1.000
_cell.angle_alpha   90.00
_cell.angle_beta   90.00
_cell.angle_gamma   90.00
#
_symmetry.space_group_name_H-M   'P 1'
#
loop_
_entity.id
_entity.type
_entity.pdbx_description
1 polymer ?
#
loop_
_entity_poly.entity_id
_entity_poly.type
_entity_poly.pdbx_seq_one_letter_code
_entity_poly.pdbx_strand_id
1 'polypeptide(L)'
;WHYLCPKSESGPEPRFDHAAAVYGTRMYVSGGRTGDHRALGDMWAFDVPTRQWAKLADSSAFGTRFGHAAAVGDSGFLYLYAGFLRSGSTTATFSNGFYRCRVFEPQNGTADILLQQVGCEDITDGCPEATSSQCMHASDVGLSPRIGHTLLSYGTRVIAFGGNDASTLNLRGAFIFDETMCSWSRLSISGDEVEGSVRTVEDIARHDHGSARMSAWMAVHGGVLDSAFLDSVYVLGAP
;
A
#
# COMPACT_ATOMS: atom_id res chain seq x y z
N TRP A 1 -19.07 -10.92 -13.41
CA TRP A 1 -18.24 -11.38 -12.28
C TRP A 1 -17.81 -12.81 -12.51
N HIS A 2 -16.52 -13.13 -12.32
CA HIS A 2 -16.01 -14.50 -12.37
C HIS A 2 -15.37 -14.84 -11.02
N TYR A 3 -15.74 -15.98 -10.44
CA TYR A 3 -15.10 -16.49 -9.24
C TYR A 3 -13.85 -17.30 -9.62
N LEU A 4 -12.67 -16.86 -9.15
CA LEU A 4 -11.42 -17.58 -9.30
C LEU A 4 -11.25 -18.57 -8.15
N CYS A 5 -11.82 -19.77 -8.31
CA CYS A 5 -11.70 -20.83 -7.29
C CYS A 5 -10.23 -21.27 -7.15
N PRO A 6 -9.62 -21.13 -5.95
CA PRO A 6 -8.26 -21.63 -5.69
C PRO A 6 -8.16 -23.13 -5.93
N LYS A 7 -7.00 -23.57 -6.41
CA LYS A 7 -6.66 -24.96 -6.71
C LYS A 7 -5.59 -25.53 -5.75
N SER A 8 -5.11 -24.74 -4.81
CA SER A 8 -4.16 -25.17 -3.77
C SER A 8 -4.89 -25.83 -2.61
N GLU A 9 -4.20 -26.73 -1.89
CA GLU A 9 -4.72 -27.37 -0.68
C GLU A 9 -4.76 -26.41 0.52
N SER A 10 -3.90 -25.39 0.51
CA SER A 10 -3.82 -24.35 1.53
C SER A 10 -3.95 -22.96 0.92
N GLY A 11 -4.26 -21.98 1.76
CA GLY A 11 -4.39 -20.58 1.40
C GLY A 11 -4.46 -19.70 2.64
N PRO A 12 -4.48 -18.38 2.46
CA PRO A 12 -4.64 -17.46 3.57
C PRO A 12 -5.97 -17.71 4.30
N GLU A 13 -5.94 -17.63 5.63
CA GLU A 13 -7.17 -17.57 6.43
C GLU A 13 -8.09 -16.41 5.95
N PRO A 14 -9.43 -16.56 6.05
CA PRO A 14 -10.36 -15.47 5.80
C PRO A 14 -10.00 -14.23 6.62
N ARG A 15 -9.82 -13.09 5.95
CA ARG A 15 -9.25 -11.87 6.54
C ARG A 15 -9.84 -10.60 5.92
N PHE A 16 -9.82 -9.52 6.69
CA PHE A 16 -10.15 -8.17 6.24
C PHE A 16 -9.08 -7.18 6.72
N ASP A 17 -9.14 -5.93 6.22
CA ASP A 17 -8.12 -4.89 6.45
C ASP A 17 -6.68 -5.34 6.09
N HIS A 18 -6.55 -6.28 5.15
CA HIS A 18 -5.26 -6.71 4.62
C HIS A 18 -4.83 -5.74 3.50
N ALA A 19 -3.52 -5.69 3.24
CA ALA A 19 -3.02 -4.99 2.07
C ALA A 19 -2.82 -5.99 0.93
N ALA A 20 -3.14 -5.57 -0.30
CA ALA A 20 -2.91 -6.38 -1.48
C ALA A 20 -2.44 -5.55 -2.66
N ALA A 21 -1.57 -6.12 -3.49
CA ALA A 21 -1.13 -5.52 -4.74
C ALA A 21 -0.83 -6.60 -5.78
N VAL A 22 -0.96 -6.24 -7.06
CA VAL A 22 -0.72 -7.15 -8.19
C VAL A 22 0.58 -6.77 -8.88
N TYR A 23 1.37 -7.78 -9.25
CA TYR A 23 2.55 -7.64 -10.10
C TYR A 23 2.66 -8.82 -11.05
N GLY A 24 2.70 -8.52 -12.35
CA GLY A 24 2.55 -9.53 -13.40
C GLY A 24 1.26 -10.33 -13.22
N THR A 25 1.40 -11.65 -13.11
CA THR A 25 0.28 -12.59 -12.92
C THR A 25 -0.04 -12.90 -11.45
N ARG A 26 0.66 -12.28 -10.50
CA ARG A 26 0.57 -12.63 -9.08
C ARG A 26 -0.06 -11.50 -8.27
N MET A 27 -0.95 -11.87 -7.35
CA MET A 27 -1.46 -10.99 -6.30
C MET A 27 -0.74 -11.31 -5.00
N TYR A 28 -0.15 -10.31 -4.37
CA TYR A 28 0.49 -10.42 -3.06
C TYR A 28 -0.47 -9.91 -2.00
N VAL A 29 -0.60 -10.65 -0.89
CA VAL A 29 -1.49 -10.33 0.24
C VAL A 29 -0.66 -10.33 1.51
N SER A 30 -0.75 -9.24 2.28
CA SER A 30 -0.02 -9.04 3.53
C SER A 30 -0.97 -8.73 4.68
N GLY A 31 -0.76 -9.42 5.81
CA GLY A 31 -1.40 -9.15 7.08
C GLY A 31 -2.93 -9.18 7.03
N GLY A 32 -3.56 -8.22 7.71
CA GLY A 32 -4.99 -8.15 7.95
C GLY A 32 -5.39 -8.75 9.29
N ARG A 33 -6.68 -8.99 9.46
CA ARG A 33 -7.22 -9.64 10.66
C ARG A 33 -8.37 -10.59 10.33
N THR A 34 -8.49 -11.64 11.13
CA THR A 34 -9.57 -12.63 11.04
C THR A 34 -10.88 -12.09 11.64
N GLY A 35 -11.98 -12.80 11.44
CA GLY A 35 -13.32 -12.39 11.91
C GLY A 35 -13.44 -12.23 13.44
N ASP A 36 -12.58 -12.87 14.21
CA ASP A 36 -12.42 -12.70 15.67
C ASP A 36 -11.42 -11.58 16.03
N HIS A 37 -11.06 -10.74 15.06
CA HIS A 37 -10.11 -9.63 15.18
C HIS A 37 -8.70 -10.03 15.63
N ARG A 38 -8.20 -11.25 15.36
CA ARG A 38 -6.76 -11.55 15.52
C ARG A 38 -5.96 -10.96 14.36
N ALA A 39 -4.89 -10.22 14.66
CA ALA A 39 -4.01 -9.65 13.64
C ALA A 39 -3.12 -10.74 13.04
N LEU A 40 -2.87 -10.62 11.74
CA LEU A 40 -2.06 -11.53 10.95
C LEU A 40 -0.78 -10.81 10.52
N GLY A 41 0.33 -11.55 10.48
CA GLY A 41 1.63 -11.05 10.03
C GLY A 41 2.21 -11.89 8.89
N ASP A 42 1.42 -12.81 8.35
CA ASP A 42 1.81 -13.66 7.23
C ASP A 42 1.70 -12.91 5.89
N MET A 43 2.39 -13.45 4.90
CA MET A 43 2.35 -12.97 3.52
C MET A 43 2.10 -14.14 2.57
N TRP A 44 1.22 -13.91 1.59
CA TRP A 44 0.81 -14.90 0.60
C TRP A 44 0.90 -14.33 -0.80
N ALA A 45 1.14 -15.21 -1.79
CA ALA A 45 0.99 -14.90 -3.20
C ALA A 45 -0.06 -15.82 -3.83
N PHE A 46 -0.94 -15.25 -4.64
CA PHE A 46 -1.86 -15.98 -5.51
C PHE A 46 -1.43 -15.81 -6.96
N ASP A 47 -1.13 -16.92 -7.63
CA ASP A 47 -0.88 -16.90 -9.07
C ASP A 47 -2.19 -17.08 -9.84
N VAL A 48 -2.57 -16.07 -10.62
CA VAL A 48 -3.86 -16.03 -11.32
C VAL A 48 -4.00 -17.15 -12.38
N PRO A 49 -3.00 -17.44 -13.24
CA PRO A 49 -3.07 -18.52 -14.22
C PRO A 49 -3.27 -19.91 -13.60
N THR A 50 -2.49 -20.25 -12.58
CA THR A 50 -2.54 -21.58 -11.95
C THR A 50 -3.60 -21.68 -10.86
N ARG A 51 -4.06 -20.54 -10.33
CA ARG A 51 -4.97 -20.40 -9.19
C ARG A 51 -4.42 -21.04 -7.92
N GLN A 52 -3.10 -21.01 -7.75
CA GLN A 52 -2.42 -21.57 -6.59
C GLN A 52 -2.04 -20.47 -5.62
N TRP A 53 -2.28 -20.71 -4.33
CA TRP A 53 -1.68 -19.92 -3.27
C TRP A 53 -0.32 -20.50 -2.87
N ALA A 54 0.59 -19.61 -2.48
CA ALA A 54 1.79 -19.97 -1.75
C ALA A 54 2.00 -19.02 -0.58
N LYS A 55 2.46 -19.58 0.54
CA LYS A 55 2.85 -18.81 1.70
C LYS A 55 4.29 -18.34 1.51
N LEU A 56 4.51 -17.03 1.59
CA LEU A 56 5.80 -16.39 1.38
C LEU A 56 6.53 -16.13 2.70
N ALA A 57 5.77 -15.89 3.77
CA ALA A 57 6.29 -15.71 5.12
C ALA A 57 5.22 -16.10 6.16
N ASP A 58 5.64 -16.80 7.23
CA ASP A 58 4.79 -17.06 8.40
C ASP A 58 4.66 -15.84 9.31
N SER A 59 5.76 -15.11 9.45
CA SER A 59 5.84 -13.82 10.12
C SER A 59 6.73 -12.93 9.28
N SER A 60 6.19 -11.78 8.93
CA SER A 60 6.91 -10.75 8.19
C SER A 60 7.79 -9.90 9.10
N ALA A 61 8.82 -9.28 8.50
CA ALA A 61 9.65 -8.26 9.16
C ALA A 61 8.82 -7.07 9.69
N PHE A 62 7.61 -6.88 9.16
CA PHE A 62 6.70 -5.80 9.52
C PHE A 62 5.68 -6.19 10.60
N GLY A 63 5.75 -7.39 11.20
CA GLY A 63 4.91 -7.79 12.32
C GLY A 63 3.42 -7.96 11.98
N THR A 64 2.60 -8.28 13.00
CA THR A 64 1.15 -8.47 12.77
C THR A 64 0.45 -7.13 12.61
N ARG A 65 -0.19 -6.89 11.46
CA ARG A 65 -0.75 -5.58 11.12
C ARG A 65 -1.99 -5.63 10.25
N PHE A 66 -2.81 -4.58 10.32
CA PHE A 66 -4.03 -4.43 9.53
C PHE A 66 -4.31 -2.95 9.25
N GLY A 67 -5.09 -2.63 8.21
CA GLY A 67 -5.39 -1.26 7.78
C GLY A 67 -4.22 -0.54 7.09
N HIS A 68 -3.19 -1.29 6.69
CA HIS A 68 -2.06 -0.80 5.93
C HIS A 68 -2.35 -0.87 4.43
N ALA A 69 -1.60 -0.12 3.63
CA ALA A 69 -1.74 -0.13 2.17
C ALA A 69 -0.51 -0.73 1.49
N ALA A 70 -0.70 -1.21 0.25
CA ALA A 70 0.34 -1.86 -0.54
C ALA A 70 0.35 -1.33 -1.97
N ALA A 71 1.55 -1.24 -2.56
CA ALA A 71 1.76 -0.91 -3.97
C ALA A 71 3.00 -1.62 -4.49
N VAL A 72 3.05 -2.01 -5.76
CA VAL A 72 4.26 -2.59 -6.37
C VAL A 72 4.84 -1.61 -7.38
N GLY A 73 6.08 -1.17 -7.16
CA GLY A 73 6.84 -0.32 -8.08
C GLY A 73 7.32 -1.08 -9.32
N ASP A 74 7.63 -0.35 -10.39
CA ASP A 74 8.12 -0.96 -11.64
C ASP A 74 9.52 -1.61 -11.48
N SER A 75 10.19 -1.35 -10.35
CA SER A 75 11.44 -2.01 -9.92
C SER A 75 11.25 -3.44 -9.38
N GLY A 76 10.00 -3.91 -9.24
CA GLY A 76 9.70 -5.21 -8.64
C GLY A 76 9.75 -5.22 -7.11
N PHE A 77 9.65 -4.05 -6.47
CA PHE A 77 9.48 -3.95 -5.03
C PHE A 77 8.01 -3.75 -4.67
N LEU A 78 7.50 -4.60 -3.77
CA LEU A 78 6.25 -4.39 -3.06
C LEU A 78 6.52 -3.48 -1.87
N TYR A 79 5.85 -2.35 -1.81
CA TYR A 79 5.87 -1.41 -0.71
C TYR A 79 4.67 -1.62 0.20
N LEU A 80 4.90 -1.54 1.51
CA LEU A 80 3.87 -1.61 2.54
C LEU A 80 4.01 -0.39 3.44
N TYR A 81 2.91 0.31 3.69
CA TYR A 81 2.93 1.54 4.48
C TYR A 81 1.84 1.55 5.56
N ALA A 82 2.27 1.96 6.76
CA ALA A 82 1.45 2.29 7.91
C ALA A 82 0.51 1.16 8.37
N GLY A 83 -0.73 1.48 8.74
CA GLY A 83 -1.66 0.56 9.40
C GLY A 83 -1.54 0.55 10.92
N PHE A 84 -2.31 -0.34 11.53
CA PHE A 84 -2.20 -0.70 12.93
C PHE A 84 -1.22 -1.84 13.13
N LEU A 85 -0.25 -1.66 14.02
CA LEU A 85 0.62 -2.73 14.51
C LEU A 85 0.05 -3.30 15.80
N ARG A 86 0.07 -4.63 15.94
CA ARG A 86 -0.23 -5.31 17.20
C ARG A 86 0.89 -6.25 17.58
N SER A 87 1.28 -6.21 18.85
CA SER A 87 2.32 -7.08 19.41
C SER A 87 1.73 -7.86 20.58
N GLY A 88 1.46 -9.15 20.36
CA GLY A 88 0.81 -9.98 21.39
C GLY A 88 -0.59 -9.47 21.77
N SER A 89 -0.84 -9.34 23.07
CA SER A 89 -2.13 -8.91 23.63
C SER A 89 -2.29 -7.39 23.74
N THR A 90 -1.34 -6.60 23.23
CA THR A 90 -1.41 -5.14 23.34
C THR A 90 -2.51 -4.54 22.46
N THR A 91 -3.01 -3.38 22.87
CA THR A 91 -3.87 -2.54 22.04
C THR A 91 -3.12 -2.19 20.76
N ALA A 92 -3.80 -2.31 19.62
CA ALA A 92 -3.21 -1.98 18.33
C ALA A 92 -2.94 -0.47 18.24
N THR A 93 -1.75 -0.09 17.76
CA THR A 93 -1.32 1.31 17.64
C THR A 93 -1.03 1.67 16.20
N PHE A 94 -1.26 2.93 15.83
CA PHE A 94 -0.86 3.42 14.52
C PHE A 94 0.66 3.25 14.34
N SER A 95 1.06 2.78 13.17
CA SER A 95 2.45 2.59 12.78
C SER A 95 2.81 3.53 11.64
N ASN A 96 4.00 4.13 11.68
CA ASN A 96 4.57 4.81 10.50
C ASN A 96 5.47 3.90 9.66
N GLY A 97 5.48 2.59 9.94
CA GLY A 97 6.41 1.67 9.31
C GLY A 97 6.25 1.69 7.80
N PHE A 98 7.38 1.82 7.10
CA PHE A 98 7.47 1.76 5.65
C PHE A 98 8.45 0.67 5.25
N TYR A 99 7.96 -0.32 4.53
CA TYR A 99 8.71 -1.53 4.19
C TYR A 99 8.71 -1.73 2.70
N ARG A 100 9.77 -2.38 2.20
CA ARG A 100 9.80 -2.91 0.84
C ARG A 100 10.14 -4.39 0.84
N CYS A 101 9.59 -5.12 -0.10
CA CYS A 101 9.77 -6.55 -0.27
C CYS A 101 10.10 -6.84 -1.73
N ARG A 102 11.17 -7.60 -1.99
CA ARG A 102 11.52 -7.99 -3.36
C ARG A 102 10.55 -9.05 -3.85
N VAL A 103 9.72 -8.69 -4.83
CA VAL A 103 8.76 -9.58 -5.46
C VAL A 103 9.16 -9.86 -6.91
N PHE A 104 8.73 -11.00 -7.43
CA PHE A 104 9.14 -11.45 -8.76
C PHE A 104 7.93 -11.85 -9.59
N GLU A 105 7.91 -11.38 -10.83
CA GLU A 105 7.07 -11.98 -11.85
C GLU A 105 7.60 -13.40 -12.14
N PRO A 106 6.72 -14.41 -12.25
CA PRO A 106 7.15 -15.73 -12.68
C PRO A 106 7.76 -15.66 -14.08
N GLN A 107 9.02 -16.07 -14.23
CA GLN A 107 9.59 -16.28 -15.56
C GLN A 107 8.88 -17.48 -16.20
N ASN A 108 8.56 -17.37 -17.49
CA ASN A 108 7.87 -18.40 -18.28
C ASN A 108 8.42 -19.81 -17.98
N GLY A 109 7.64 -20.62 -17.27
CA GLY A 109 7.91 -22.05 -17.07
C GLY A 109 8.49 -22.47 -15.71
N THR A 110 8.85 -21.56 -14.80
CA THR A 110 9.18 -21.97 -13.41
C THR A 110 7.93 -21.90 -12.54
N ALA A 111 7.34 -23.07 -12.29
CA ALA A 111 6.22 -23.26 -11.37
C ALA A 111 6.58 -22.99 -9.88
N ASP A 112 7.77 -22.48 -9.60
CA ASP A 112 8.33 -22.48 -8.26
C ASP A 112 7.94 -21.24 -7.46
N ILE A 113 6.63 -21.02 -7.35
CA ILE A 113 6.03 -20.11 -6.38
C ILE A 113 6.36 -20.61 -4.95
N LEU A 114 6.67 -21.91 -4.79
CA LEU A 114 6.77 -22.59 -3.50
C LEU A 114 8.13 -22.44 -2.79
N LEU A 115 9.19 -21.97 -3.46
CA LEU A 115 10.54 -21.91 -2.86
C LEU A 115 11.13 -20.50 -2.67
N GLN A 116 10.43 -19.43 -3.08
CA GLN A 116 10.96 -18.08 -2.90
C GLN A 116 10.42 -17.42 -1.61
N GLN A 117 11.20 -17.52 -0.53
CA GLN A 117 11.04 -16.59 0.59
C GLN A 117 11.23 -15.16 0.10
N VAL A 118 10.30 -14.29 0.46
CA VAL A 118 10.37 -12.87 0.08
C VAL A 118 11.26 -12.14 1.08
N GLY A 119 12.36 -11.57 0.57
CA GLY A 119 13.22 -10.68 1.34
C GLY A 119 12.53 -9.32 1.51
N CYS A 120 12.23 -8.96 2.74
CA CYS A 120 11.64 -7.67 3.10
C CYS A 120 12.57 -6.88 4.02
N GLU A 121 12.58 -5.56 3.83
CA GLU A 121 13.42 -4.60 4.53
C GLU A 121 12.55 -3.50 5.13
N ASP A 122 12.89 -3.08 6.35
CA ASP A 122 12.36 -1.86 6.95
C ASP A 122 13.15 -0.67 6.40
N ILE A 123 12.45 0.21 5.69
CA ILE A 123 13.00 1.43 5.07
C ILE A 123 12.34 2.68 5.65
N THR A 124 11.78 2.58 6.86
CA THR A 124 11.15 3.71 7.56
C THR A 124 12.13 4.86 7.75
N ASP A 125 13.37 4.53 8.11
CA ASP A 125 14.47 5.47 8.38
C ASP A 125 15.48 5.51 7.22
N GLY A 126 15.00 5.31 5.99
CA GLY A 126 15.80 5.32 4.77
C GLY A 126 16.24 3.94 4.27
N CYS A 127 16.79 3.89 3.07
CA CYS A 127 17.22 2.64 2.44
C CYS A 127 18.68 2.33 2.79
N PRO A 128 19.05 1.04 2.95
CA PRO A 128 20.42 0.64 3.25
C PRO A 128 21.46 1.16 2.24
N GLU A 129 21.08 1.28 0.97
CA GLU A 129 21.94 1.75 -0.11
C GLU A 129 22.02 3.27 -0.25
N ALA A 130 21.17 4.02 0.47
CA ALA A 130 21.19 5.47 0.40
C ALA A 130 22.46 5.99 1.08
N THR A 131 23.41 6.48 0.27
CA THR A 131 24.67 7.07 0.75
C THR A 131 24.54 8.55 1.13
N SER A 132 23.36 9.14 0.88
CA SER A 132 23.07 10.55 1.16
C SER A 132 22.52 10.73 2.57
N SER A 133 23.18 11.55 3.37
CA SER A 133 22.68 12.02 4.67
C SER A 133 21.52 13.03 4.57
N GLN A 134 20.95 13.21 3.37
CA GLN A 134 19.89 14.19 3.07
C GLN A 134 18.57 13.54 2.61
N CYS A 135 18.39 12.22 2.75
CA CYS A 135 17.08 11.61 2.46
C CYS A 135 16.04 12.07 3.48
N MET A 136 14.83 12.35 3.01
CA MET A 136 13.71 12.71 3.87
C MET A 136 12.88 11.46 4.17
N HIS A 137 12.64 11.18 5.45
CA HIS A 137 11.76 10.10 5.87
C HIS A 137 10.29 10.53 5.84
N ALA A 138 9.37 9.59 6.05
CA ALA A 138 7.94 9.87 6.08
C ALA A 138 7.61 10.99 7.10
N SER A 139 8.15 10.89 8.31
CA SER A 139 7.93 11.89 9.36
C SER A 139 8.48 13.28 9.00
N ASP A 140 9.61 13.36 8.30
CA ASP A 140 10.28 14.62 7.99
C ASP A 140 9.48 15.49 7.02
N VAL A 141 8.65 14.84 6.19
CA VAL A 141 7.75 15.52 5.26
C VAL A 141 6.33 15.68 5.81
N GLY A 142 6.07 15.23 7.04
CA GLY A 142 4.75 15.28 7.67
C GLY A 142 3.80 14.14 7.29
N LEU A 143 4.31 13.05 6.71
CA LEU A 143 3.54 11.84 6.44
C LEU A 143 3.37 11.05 7.75
N SER A 144 2.21 11.21 8.38
CA SER A 144 1.83 10.60 9.67
C SER A 144 1.40 9.12 9.56
N PRO A 145 1.58 8.33 10.63
CA PRO A 145 0.96 7.00 10.78
C PRO A 145 -0.53 7.03 10.45
N ARG A 146 -1.04 6.13 9.60
CA ARG A 146 -2.41 6.21 9.11
C ARG A 146 -3.06 4.89 8.72
N ILE A 147 -4.38 4.89 8.63
CA ILE A 147 -5.23 3.84 8.04
C ILE A 147 -6.20 4.44 7.03
N GLY A 148 -6.93 3.61 6.28
CA GLY A 148 -7.94 4.09 5.32
C GLY A 148 -7.35 4.94 4.18
N HIS A 149 -6.03 4.88 4.01
CA HIS A 149 -5.28 5.57 2.98
C HIS A 149 -5.05 4.63 1.80
N THR A 150 -4.62 5.20 0.68
CA THR A 150 -4.13 4.41 -0.44
C THR A 150 -2.62 4.53 -0.61
N LEU A 151 -2.03 3.50 -1.21
CA LEU A 151 -0.69 3.49 -1.73
C LEU A 151 -0.78 3.10 -3.21
N LEU A 152 -0.17 3.88 -4.10
CA LEU A 152 -0.17 3.63 -5.54
C LEU A 152 1.24 3.81 -6.10
N SER A 153 1.59 3.04 -7.12
CA SER A 153 2.88 3.19 -7.81
C SER A 153 2.72 3.80 -9.19
N TYR A 154 3.72 4.56 -9.62
CA TYR A 154 3.88 5.06 -10.98
C TYR A 154 5.36 5.16 -11.34
N GLY A 155 5.81 4.29 -12.25
CA GLY A 155 7.24 4.18 -12.52
C GLY A 155 8.00 3.71 -11.28
N THR A 156 9.03 4.47 -10.92
CA THR A 156 9.88 4.29 -9.74
C THR A 156 9.46 5.24 -8.60
N ARG A 157 8.16 5.50 -8.48
CA ARG A 157 7.57 6.35 -7.45
C ARG A 157 6.40 5.67 -6.78
N VAL A 158 6.22 5.93 -5.49
CA VAL A 158 5.08 5.47 -4.69
C VAL A 158 4.37 6.67 -4.11
N ILE A 159 3.05 6.73 -4.23
CA ILE A 159 2.22 7.83 -3.76
C ILE A 159 1.34 7.34 -2.61
N ALA A 160 1.40 8.04 -1.48
CA ALA A 160 0.50 7.87 -0.34
C ALA A 160 -0.51 9.01 -0.30
N PHE A 161 -1.80 8.68 -0.18
CA PHE A 161 -2.87 9.69 -0.20
C PHE A 161 -4.02 9.36 0.76
N GLY A 162 -4.54 10.41 1.39
CA GLY A 162 -5.70 10.36 2.29
C GLY A 162 -5.45 9.55 3.57
N GLY A 163 -6.55 9.00 4.09
CA GLY A 163 -6.61 8.22 5.31
C GLY A 163 -6.90 9.06 6.55
N ASN A 164 -6.76 8.42 7.70
CA ASN A 164 -6.90 9.03 9.01
C ASN A 164 -5.77 8.58 9.93
N ASP A 165 -5.40 9.43 10.87
CA ASP A 165 -4.45 9.12 11.93
C ASP A 165 -5.10 9.22 13.32
N ALA A 166 -4.29 9.24 14.38
CA ALA A 166 -4.78 9.30 15.75
C ALA A 166 -5.46 10.63 16.12
N SER A 167 -5.18 11.71 15.38
CA SER A 167 -5.68 13.06 15.67
C SER A 167 -6.62 13.61 14.60
N THR A 168 -6.54 13.10 13.38
CA THR A 168 -7.16 13.66 12.18
C THR A 168 -7.91 12.59 11.41
N LEU A 169 -9.23 12.76 11.28
CA LEU A 169 -10.10 11.83 10.56
C LEU A 169 -10.00 11.93 9.04
N ASN A 170 -9.68 13.11 8.51
CA ASN A 170 -9.64 13.36 7.07
C ASN A 170 -8.29 13.97 6.70
N LEU A 171 -7.29 13.12 6.48
CA LEU A 171 -5.96 13.57 6.08
C LEU A 171 -6.00 14.17 4.67
N ARG A 172 -5.18 15.21 4.52
CA ARG A 172 -5.07 16.03 3.32
C ARG A 172 -3.71 15.87 2.68
N GLY A 173 -3.65 16.14 1.39
CA GLY A 173 -2.42 16.11 0.62
C GLY A 173 -1.97 14.69 0.27
N ALA A 174 -1.04 14.65 -0.67
CA ALA A 174 -0.38 13.45 -1.12
C ALA A 174 1.12 13.55 -0.84
N PHE A 175 1.75 12.39 -0.72
CA PHE A 175 3.18 12.26 -0.47
C PHE A 175 3.74 11.30 -1.50
N ILE A 176 4.94 11.57 -1.99
CA ILE A 176 5.60 10.76 -2.99
C ILE A 176 6.95 10.28 -2.46
N PHE A 177 7.14 8.97 -2.51
CA PHE A 177 8.41 8.31 -2.27
C PHE A 177 9.09 8.07 -3.61
N ASP A 178 10.35 8.47 -3.70
CA ASP A 178 11.23 8.24 -4.84
C ASP A 178 12.15 7.06 -4.57
N GLU A 179 12.02 5.98 -5.33
CA GLU A 179 12.83 4.78 -5.14
C GLU A 179 14.32 5.00 -5.41
N THR A 180 14.65 5.91 -6.34
CA THR A 180 16.04 6.18 -6.74
C THR A 180 16.76 7.05 -5.73
N MET A 181 16.03 7.98 -5.09
CA MET A 181 16.57 8.83 -4.03
C MET A 181 16.38 8.23 -2.64
N CYS A 182 15.56 7.18 -2.53
CA CYS A 182 15.01 6.66 -1.28
C CYS A 182 14.55 7.77 -0.33
N SER A 183 13.70 8.66 -0.85
CA SER A 183 13.30 9.86 -0.12
C SER A 183 11.84 10.16 -0.35
N TRP A 184 11.17 10.56 0.72
CA TRP A 184 9.83 11.13 0.66
C TRP A 184 9.87 12.61 0.29
N SER A 185 8.78 13.09 -0.29
CA SER A 185 8.49 14.52 -0.45
C SER A 185 6.99 14.73 -0.45
N ARG A 186 6.55 15.95 -0.13
CA ARG A 186 5.15 16.32 -0.29
C ARG A 186 4.85 16.51 -1.77
N LEU A 187 3.77 15.91 -2.24
CA LEU A 187 3.31 16.11 -3.61
C LEU A 187 2.48 17.39 -3.66
N SER A 188 2.95 18.38 -4.41
CA SER A 188 2.21 19.63 -4.64
C SER A 188 1.80 19.72 -6.10
N ILE A 189 0.49 19.61 -6.32
CA ILE A 189 -0.13 19.67 -7.66
C ILE A 189 -1.29 20.65 -7.57
N SER A 190 -1.17 21.75 -8.29
CA SER A 190 -2.28 22.63 -8.60
C SER A 190 -3.04 22.03 -9.79
N GLY A 191 -4.33 21.72 -9.63
CA GLY A 191 -5.17 21.30 -10.75
C GLY A 191 -5.65 22.50 -11.58
N ASP A 192 -5.90 22.27 -12.87
CA ASP A 192 -6.73 23.14 -13.71
C ASP A 192 -8.19 22.63 -13.72
N GLU A 193 -9.11 23.59 -13.54
CA GLU A 193 -10.56 23.66 -13.79
C GLU A 193 -11.57 22.68 -13.14
N VAL A 194 -12.41 23.24 -12.24
CA VAL A 194 -13.88 23.37 -12.43
C VAL A 194 -14.31 24.74 -11.89
N GLU A 195 -15.04 25.54 -12.69
CA GLU A 195 -15.73 26.79 -12.35
C GLU A 195 -15.10 27.64 -11.22
N GLY A 196 -14.03 28.36 -11.53
CA GLY A 196 -13.56 29.48 -10.71
C GLY A 196 -12.84 29.15 -9.40
N SER A 197 -12.54 27.88 -9.10
CA SER A 197 -11.68 27.50 -7.97
C SER A 197 -10.57 26.53 -8.39
N VAL A 198 -9.32 26.92 -8.17
CA VAL A 198 -8.17 26.01 -8.23
C VAL A 198 -8.23 25.15 -6.97
N ARG A 199 -8.39 23.84 -7.12
CA ARG A 199 -8.21 22.88 -6.02
C ARG A 199 -6.87 22.20 -6.18
N THR A 200 -6.07 22.20 -5.12
CA THR A 200 -4.82 21.46 -5.10
C THR A 200 -5.04 20.09 -4.46
N VAL A 201 -4.10 19.17 -4.63
CA VAL A 201 -4.16 17.86 -3.96
C VAL A 201 -4.20 18.00 -2.43
N GLU A 202 -3.66 19.10 -1.89
CA GLU A 202 -3.73 19.47 -0.48
C GLU A 202 -5.15 19.84 -0.01
N ASP A 203 -6.05 20.20 -0.92
CA ASP A 203 -7.46 20.49 -0.58
C ASP A 203 -8.34 19.24 -0.53
N ILE A 204 -7.81 18.09 -0.97
CA ILE A 204 -8.58 16.85 -1.04
C ILE A 204 -8.36 16.05 0.25
N ALA A 205 -9.40 16.00 1.08
CA ALA A 205 -9.44 15.19 2.30
C ALA A 205 -10.40 14.02 2.14
N ARG A 206 -9.95 12.81 2.48
CA ARG A 206 -10.81 11.61 2.55
C ARG A 206 -10.09 10.43 3.20
N HIS A 207 -10.85 9.47 3.71
CA HIS A 207 -10.38 8.13 4.03
C HIS A 207 -11.28 7.07 3.37
N ASP A 208 -10.89 5.80 3.46
CA ASP A 208 -11.63 4.62 2.99
C ASP A 208 -12.13 4.73 1.54
N HIS A 209 -11.29 5.31 0.68
CA HIS A 209 -11.58 5.52 -0.74
C HIS A 209 -11.07 4.35 -1.59
N GLY A 210 -11.70 4.17 -2.75
CA GLY A 210 -11.18 3.27 -3.79
C GLY A 210 -10.11 3.97 -4.61
N SER A 211 -9.10 3.22 -5.06
CA SER A 211 -8.12 3.77 -5.99
C SER A 211 -7.53 2.71 -6.92
N ALA A 212 -7.04 3.14 -8.07
CA ALA A 212 -6.41 2.26 -9.05
C ALA A 212 -5.39 3.02 -9.92
N ARG A 213 -4.33 2.31 -10.33
CA ARG A 213 -3.42 2.75 -11.40
C ARG A 213 -4.09 2.49 -12.76
N MET A 214 -4.01 3.47 -13.65
CA MET A 214 -4.56 3.47 -15.01
C MET A 214 -3.51 3.97 -16.01
N SER A 215 -2.60 3.11 -16.48
CA SER A 215 -1.53 3.50 -17.43
C SER A 215 -0.77 4.76 -16.96
N ALA A 216 -0.97 5.91 -17.62
CA ALA A 216 -0.38 7.21 -17.29
C ALA A 216 -1.06 7.97 -16.14
N TRP A 217 -2.16 7.43 -15.61
CA TRP A 217 -3.03 8.08 -14.64
C TRP A 217 -3.21 7.23 -13.39
N MET A 218 -3.65 7.86 -12.32
CA MET A 218 -4.18 7.24 -11.11
C MET A 218 -5.56 7.78 -10.88
N ALA A 219 -6.52 6.91 -10.55
CA ALA A 219 -7.86 7.32 -10.19
C ALA A 219 -8.12 7.05 -8.70
N VAL A 220 -8.78 7.99 -8.05
CA VAL A 220 -9.35 7.85 -6.71
C VAL A 220 -10.85 8.10 -6.81
N HIS A 221 -11.65 7.19 -6.27
CA HIS A 221 -13.10 7.29 -6.28
C HIS A 221 -13.68 7.15 -4.88
N GLY A 222 -14.60 8.05 -4.57
CA GLY A 222 -15.38 8.05 -3.35
C GLY A 222 -14.54 8.24 -2.09
N GLY A 223 -14.85 7.46 -1.06
CA GLY A 223 -14.32 7.61 0.30
C GLY A 223 -15.30 8.34 1.21
N VAL A 224 -14.82 8.68 2.40
CA VAL A 224 -15.57 9.39 3.43
C VAL A 224 -14.90 10.73 3.71
N LEU A 225 -15.72 11.76 3.83
CA LEU A 225 -15.34 13.07 4.36
C LEU A 225 -16.30 13.42 5.49
N ASP A 226 -15.74 13.55 6.69
CA ASP A 226 -16.47 13.72 7.94
C ASP A 226 -17.48 12.58 8.17
N SER A 227 -18.77 12.83 7.92
CA SER A 227 -19.84 11.83 8.02
C SER A 227 -20.49 11.48 6.68
N ALA A 228 -19.97 12.03 5.58
CA ALA A 228 -20.55 11.88 4.25
C ALA A 228 -19.72 10.92 3.38
N PHE A 229 -20.43 10.03 2.68
CA PHE A 229 -19.85 9.28 1.58
C PHE A 229 -19.70 10.18 0.36
N LEU A 230 -18.55 10.08 -0.29
CA LEU A 230 -18.25 10.77 -1.53
C LEU A 230 -18.48 9.84 -2.72
N ASP A 231 -18.84 10.41 -3.86
CA ASP A 231 -18.93 9.76 -5.19
C ASP A 231 -18.01 10.42 -6.23
N SER A 232 -17.32 11.50 -5.83
CA SER A 232 -16.32 12.18 -6.63
C SER A 232 -15.20 11.27 -7.13
N VAL A 233 -14.78 11.47 -8.38
CA VAL A 233 -13.59 10.86 -8.99
C VAL A 233 -12.51 11.92 -9.13
N TYR A 234 -11.30 11.60 -8.68
CA TYR A 234 -10.10 12.39 -8.92
C TYR A 234 -9.12 11.59 -9.76
N VAL A 235 -8.46 12.27 -10.68
CA VAL A 235 -7.43 11.66 -11.52
C VAL A 235 -6.14 12.44 -11.36
N LEU A 236 -5.05 11.71 -11.15
CA LEU A 236 -3.70 12.25 -11.06
C LEU A 236 -2.86 11.67 -12.21
N GLY A 237 -2.30 12.50 -13.07
CA GLY A 237 -1.46 12.08 -14.19
C GLY A 237 -1.19 13.21 -15.17
N ALA A 238 -0.38 12.94 -16.19
CA ALA A 238 -0.10 13.87 -17.28
C ALA A 238 -0.78 13.37 -18.58
N PRO A 239 -1.26 14.28 -19.45
CA PRO A 239 -1.71 13.95 -20.81
C PRO A 239 -0.63 13.28 -21.66
#